data_AF-A0A2B4R5P0-F1
#
_entry.id   AF-A0A2B4R5P0-F1
#
_cell.length_a   1.000
_cell.length_b   1.000
_cell.length_c   1.000
_cell.angle_alpha   90.00
_cell.angle_beta   90.00
_cell.angle_gamma   90.00
#
_symmetry.space_group_name_H-M   'P 1'
#
loop_
_entity.id
_entity.type
_entity.pdbx_description
1 polymer ?
#
loop_
_entity_poly.entity_id
_entity_poly.type
_entity_poly.pdbx_seq_one_letter_code
_entity_poly.pdbx_strand_id
1 'polypeptide(L)'
;MEIGNRNVRTLYRSGNIVQAAREMKRRVLENEETTVEENEEVEQDYQVMKKAYTEVAELVLGRPRKKKKPGISEESRSLIDRREKINEKILGPRSERVKKQFRAKYVEKNREVKRSIEAEKNKWMENITCEGEEAVGNQHMRTLYGLTKILCNEKPKQTTAVLDKNGSFLNKREEVQAQWTENFKAILNRVSQKTQS
;
A
#
# COMPACT_ATOMS: atom_id res chain seq x y z
N MET A 1 -13.76 -41.55 31.69
CA MET A 1 -13.54 -40.81 32.95
C MET A 1 -12.57 -39.67 32.68
N GLU A 2 -13.10 -38.47 32.40
CA GLU A 2 -12.31 -37.26 32.12
C GLU A 2 -11.94 -36.57 33.44
N ILE A 3 -10.71 -36.79 33.91
CA ILE A 3 -10.21 -36.16 35.15
C ILE A 3 -9.21 -35.02 34.85
N GLY A 4 -8.71 -34.89 33.61
CA GLY A 4 -7.66 -33.93 33.25
C GLY A 4 -8.07 -32.44 33.15
N ASN A 5 -9.30 -32.12 32.71
CA ASN A 5 -9.70 -30.73 32.48
C ASN A 5 -10.21 -29.97 33.71
N ARG A 6 -10.37 -30.65 34.85
CA ARG A 6 -10.82 -30.00 36.09
C ARG A 6 -9.68 -29.25 36.77
N ASN A 7 -8.43 -29.74 36.68
CA ASN A 7 -7.32 -29.28 37.50
C ASN A 7 -6.87 -27.83 37.18
N VAL A 8 -6.62 -27.49 35.90
CA VAL A 8 -6.22 -26.13 35.49
C VAL A 8 -7.31 -25.09 35.83
N ARG A 9 -8.57 -25.48 35.68
CA ARG A 9 -9.73 -24.62 35.94
C ARG A 9 -9.96 -24.41 37.45
N THR A 10 -9.67 -25.42 38.27
CA THR A 10 -9.69 -25.31 39.74
C THR A 10 -8.51 -24.50 40.25
N LEU A 11 -7.32 -24.62 39.64
CA LEU A 11 -6.13 -23.83 39.99
C LEU A 11 -6.29 -22.34 39.63
N TYR A 12 -7.02 -22.03 38.56
CA TYR A 12 -7.41 -20.65 38.22
C TYR A 12 -8.40 -20.06 39.23
N ARG A 13 -9.29 -20.89 39.77
CA ARG A 13 -10.33 -20.47 40.74
C ARG A 13 -9.77 -20.29 42.16
N SER A 14 -8.70 -21.02 42.52
CA SER A 14 -8.01 -20.91 43.82
C SER A 14 -6.92 -19.83 43.86
N GLY A 15 -6.73 -19.05 42.79
CA GLY A 15 -5.81 -17.91 42.75
C GLY A 15 -4.34 -18.27 42.53
N ASN A 16 -4.00 -19.53 42.25
CA ASN A 16 -2.61 -19.98 42.10
C ASN A 16 -2.15 -19.93 40.63
N ILE A 17 -2.18 -18.72 40.06
CA ILE A 17 -2.05 -18.42 38.63
C ILE A 17 -0.69 -18.85 38.05
N VAL A 18 0.37 -18.80 38.85
CA VAL A 18 1.74 -19.12 38.40
C VAL A 18 1.90 -20.61 38.08
N GLN A 19 1.26 -21.49 38.84
CA GLN A 19 1.27 -22.93 38.56
C GLN A 19 0.41 -23.28 37.34
N ALA A 20 -0.75 -22.63 37.19
CA ALA A 20 -1.60 -22.78 36.01
C ALA A 20 -0.90 -22.33 34.71
N ALA A 21 -0.12 -21.24 34.77
CA ALA A 21 0.65 -20.76 33.61
C ALA A 21 1.79 -21.70 33.22
N ARG A 22 2.49 -22.33 34.19
CA ARG A 22 3.52 -23.34 33.90
C ARG A 22 2.96 -24.59 33.25
N GLU A 23 1.76 -25.01 33.68
CA GLU A 23 1.08 -26.19 33.13
C GLU A 23 0.53 -25.94 31.73
N MET A 24 -0.02 -24.75 31.44
CA MET A 24 -0.39 -24.36 30.08
C MET A 24 0.82 -24.27 29.15
N LYS A 25 1.93 -23.69 29.60
CA LYS A 25 3.15 -23.55 28.79
C LYS A 25 3.73 -24.90 28.37
N ARG A 26 3.67 -25.91 29.25
CA ARG A 26 4.13 -27.27 28.95
C ARG A 26 3.30 -27.94 27.84
N ARG A 27 1.97 -27.72 27.86
CA ARG A 27 1.04 -28.25 26.84
C ARG A 27 1.17 -27.57 25.49
N VAL A 28 1.55 -26.29 25.47
CA VAL A 28 1.85 -25.57 24.23
C VAL A 28 3.14 -26.09 23.60
N LEU A 29 4.19 -26.33 24.40
CA LEU A 29 5.44 -26.93 23.89
C LEU A 29 5.24 -28.36 23.36
N GLU A 30 4.46 -29.21 24.04
CA GLU A 30 4.15 -30.58 23.58
C GLU A 30 3.31 -30.61 22.27
N ASN A 31 2.54 -29.54 22.00
CA ASN A 31 1.80 -29.38 20.73
C ASN A 31 2.64 -28.70 19.63
N GLU A 32 3.70 -27.97 19.97
CA GLU A 32 4.63 -27.37 19.00
C GLU A 32 5.57 -28.42 18.37
N GLU A 33 5.91 -29.50 19.07
CA GLU A 33 6.78 -30.56 18.52
C GLU A 33 6.08 -31.46 17.47
N THR A 34 4.74 -31.44 17.38
CA THR A 34 3.97 -32.23 16.40
C THR A 34 3.47 -31.42 15.19
N THR A 35 3.59 -30.08 15.18
CA THR A 35 2.94 -29.20 14.18
C THR A 35 3.87 -28.68 13.07
N VAL A 36 5.17 -28.99 13.10
CA VAL A 36 6.13 -28.46 12.12
C VAL A 36 5.86 -28.95 10.69
N GLU A 37 5.30 -30.15 10.51
CA GLU A 37 5.01 -30.72 9.17
C GLU A 37 3.67 -30.23 8.57
N GLU A 38 2.65 -29.93 9.38
CA GLU A 38 1.35 -29.41 8.89
C GLU A 38 1.38 -27.90 8.56
N ASN A 39 2.35 -27.15 9.10
CA ASN A 39 2.45 -25.70 8.90
C ASN A 39 2.92 -25.31 7.48
N GLU A 40 3.69 -26.16 6.79
CA GLU A 40 4.13 -25.88 5.42
C GLU A 40 2.99 -26.01 4.41
N GLU A 41 2.06 -26.95 4.61
CA GLU A 41 0.88 -27.15 3.77
C GLU A 41 -0.13 -26.00 3.96
N VAL A 42 -0.36 -25.58 5.20
CA VAL A 42 -1.27 -24.45 5.52
C VAL A 42 -0.73 -23.12 4.98
N GLU A 43 0.58 -22.89 5.04
CA GLU A 43 1.19 -21.68 4.46
C GLU A 43 1.08 -21.69 2.92
N GLN A 44 1.29 -22.85 2.28
CA GLN A 44 1.12 -22.98 0.83
C GLN A 44 -0.33 -22.72 0.40
N ASP A 45 -1.31 -23.30 1.10
CA ASP A 45 -2.73 -23.06 0.85
C ASP A 45 -3.12 -21.60 1.07
N TYR A 46 -2.59 -20.96 2.12
CA TYR A 46 -2.76 -19.54 2.37
C TYR A 46 -2.21 -18.69 1.21
N GLN A 47 -1.02 -19.01 0.68
CA GLN A 47 -0.44 -18.29 -0.45
C GLN A 47 -1.22 -18.49 -1.75
N VAL A 48 -1.69 -19.71 -2.03
CA VAL A 48 -2.56 -20.01 -3.18
C VAL A 48 -3.85 -19.20 -3.10
N MET A 49 -4.49 -19.20 -1.93
CA MET A 49 -5.72 -18.46 -1.67
C MET A 49 -5.50 -16.93 -1.79
N LYS A 50 -4.44 -16.40 -1.17
CA LYS A 50 -4.07 -14.98 -1.26
C LYS A 50 -3.83 -14.57 -2.70
N LYS A 51 -3.11 -15.38 -3.48
CA LYS A 51 -2.85 -15.13 -4.90
C LYS A 51 -4.16 -15.12 -5.70
N ALA A 52 -5.04 -16.10 -5.49
CA ALA A 52 -6.35 -16.16 -6.13
C ALA A 52 -7.20 -14.91 -5.84
N TYR A 53 -7.28 -14.47 -4.57
CA TYR A 53 -7.99 -13.24 -4.22
C TYR A 53 -7.39 -12.00 -4.88
N THR A 54 -6.06 -11.92 -4.97
CA THR A 54 -5.37 -10.77 -5.57
C THR A 54 -5.63 -10.71 -7.07
N GLU A 55 -5.57 -11.85 -7.77
CA GLU A 55 -5.87 -11.96 -9.21
C GLU A 55 -7.34 -11.62 -9.51
N VAL A 56 -8.27 -12.06 -8.67
CA VAL A 56 -9.70 -11.70 -8.78
C VAL A 56 -9.89 -10.20 -8.61
N ALA A 57 -9.30 -9.62 -7.57
CA ALA A 57 -9.40 -8.19 -7.29
C ALA A 57 -8.82 -7.37 -8.45
N GLU A 58 -7.69 -7.78 -9.03
CA GLU A 58 -7.11 -7.11 -10.20
C GLU A 58 -7.99 -7.21 -11.45
N LEU A 59 -8.67 -8.33 -11.68
CA LEU A 59 -9.55 -8.52 -12.84
C LEU A 59 -10.87 -7.75 -12.71
N VAL A 60 -11.48 -7.73 -11.51
CA VAL A 60 -12.79 -7.10 -11.28
C VAL A 60 -12.66 -5.60 -11.01
N LEU A 61 -11.74 -5.21 -10.12
CA LEU A 61 -11.59 -3.81 -9.70
C LEU A 61 -10.59 -3.05 -10.59
N GLY A 62 -9.76 -3.77 -11.35
CA GLY A 62 -8.60 -3.18 -12.03
C GLY A 62 -7.53 -2.73 -11.03
N ARG A 63 -6.33 -2.45 -11.53
CA ARG A 63 -5.34 -1.74 -10.71
C ARG A 63 -5.77 -0.28 -10.54
N PRO A 64 -5.76 0.28 -9.31
CA PRO A 64 -6.09 1.67 -9.11
C PRO A 64 -5.16 2.52 -9.98
N ARG A 65 -5.74 3.29 -10.91
CA ARG A 65 -5.01 4.24 -11.74
C ARG A 65 -4.48 5.35 -10.82
N LYS A 66 -3.26 5.19 -10.33
CA LYS A 66 -2.54 6.27 -9.67
C LYS A 66 -2.34 7.36 -10.72
N LYS A 67 -3.10 8.45 -10.62
CA LYS A 67 -2.72 9.68 -11.35
C LYS A 67 -1.28 9.97 -10.95
N LYS A 68 -0.36 9.92 -11.91
CA LYS A 68 1.03 10.31 -11.66
C LYS A 68 0.94 11.75 -11.17
N LYS A 69 1.40 11.99 -9.93
CA LYS A 69 1.62 13.37 -9.48
C LYS A 69 2.53 14.05 -10.50
N PRO A 70 2.43 15.37 -10.70
CA PRO A 70 3.41 16.10 -11.50
C PRO A 70 4.79 15.65 -11.04
N GLY A 71 5.48 14.95 -11.93
CA GLY A 71 6.77 14.38 -11.60
C GLY A 71 7.77 15.51 -11.49
N ILE A 72 8.72 15.39 -10.57
CA ILE A 72 9.88 16.28 -10.50
C ILE A 72 10.53 16.29 -11.90
N SER A 73 10.77 17.49 -12.43
CA SER A 73 11.44 17.73 -13.70
C SER A 73 12.83 17.10 -13.72
N GLU A 74 13.30 16.73 -14.91
CA GLU A 74 14.64 16.18 -15.09
C GLU A 74 15.73 17.17 -14.62
N GLU A 75 15.51 18.47 -14.84
CA GLU A 75 16.40 19.52 -14.35
C GLU A 75 16.46 19.53 -12.81
N SER A 76 15.30 19.52 -12.14
CA SER A 76 15.19 19.44 -10.68
C SER A 76 15.83 18.16 -10.12
N ARG A 77 15.68 17.01 -10.80
CA ARG A 77 16.37 15.75 -10.45
C ARG A 77 17.88 15.90 -10.55
N SER A 78 18.39 16.45 -11.65
CA SER A 78 19.83 16.66 -11.84
C SER A 78 20.44 17.55 -10.74
N LEU A 79 19.68 18.52 -10.22
CA LEU A 79 20.09 19.38 -9.12
C LEU A 79 20.14 18.61 -7.78
N ILE A 80 19.19 17.69 -7.56
CA ILE A 80 19.18 16.80 -6.40
C ILE A 80 20.41 15.89 -6.41
N ASP A 81 20.74 15.29 -7.56
CA ASP A 81 21.92 14.44 -7.72
C ASP A 81 23.22 15.22 -7.47
N ARG A 82 23.30 16.46 -7.96
CA ARG A 82 24.44 17.35 -7.71
C ARG A 82 24.59 17.69 -6.22
N ARG A 83 23.48 17.91 -5.52
CA ARG A 83 23.47 18.13 -4.06
C ARG A 83 23.93 16.87 -3.32
N GLU A 84 23.47 15.70 -3.74
CA GLU A 84 23.83 14.41 -3.15
C GLU A 84 25.33 14.12 -3.28
N LYS A 85 25.91 14.34 -4.47
CA LYS A 85 27.37 14.25 -4.69
C LYS A 85 28.18 15.17 -3.77
N ILE A 86 27.64 16.33 -3.38
CA ILE A 86 28.31 17.21 -2.41
C ILE A 86 28.16 16.66 -0.99
N ASN A 87 27.01 16.06 -0.67
CA ASN A 87 26.78 15.43 0.62
C ASN A 87 27.72 14.25 0.86
N GLU A 88 27.94 13.40 -0.14
CA GLU A 88 28.93 12.32 -0.10
C GLU A 88 30.34 12.85 0.21
N LYS A 89 30.72 13.98 -0.42
CA LYS A 89 32.00 14.66 -0.17
C LYS A 89 32.11 15.28 1.23
N ILE A 90 31.00 15.48 1.96
CA ILE A 90 31.04 15.91 3.37
C ILE A 90 31.38 14.73 4.29
N LEU A 91 30.92 13.52 3.94
CA LEU A 91 31.08 12.32 4.77
C LEU A 91 32.48 11.71 4.69
N GLY A 92 33.23 11.94 3.61
CA GLY A 92 34.58 11.37 3.41
C GLY A 92 35.74 12.01 4.21
N PRO A 93 35.93 13.34 4.21
CA PRO A 93 37.14 13.98 4.75
C PRO A 93 37.23 13.93 6.29
N ARG A 94 38.42 13.68 6.84
CA ARG A 94 38.67 13.77 8.30
C ARG A 94 38.84 15.22 8.80
N SER A 95 39.27 16.15 7.95
CA SER A 95 39.53 17.55 8.31
C SER A 95 38.26 18.41 8.37
N GLU A 96 38.02 19.06 9.51
CA GLU A 96 36.86 19.94 9.73
C GLU A 96 36.86 21.18 8.82
N ARG A 97 38.03 21.71 8.45
CA ARG A 97 38.13 22.85 7.53
C ARG A 97 37.57 22.50 6.15
N VAL A 98 37.89 21.30 5.66
CA VAL A 98 37.43 20.79 4.37
C VAL A 98 35.93 20.50 4.40
N LYS A 99 35.42 19.89 5.49
CA LYS A 99 33.98 19.71 5.69
C LYS A 99 33.22 21.03 5.69
N LYS A 100 33.74 22.08 6.33
CA LYS A 100 33.10 23.40 6.36
C LYS A 100 32.95 24.00 4.95
N GLN A 101 33.95 23.83 4.08
CA GLN A 101 33.84 24.27 2.68
C GLN A 101 32.79 23.49 1.90
N PHE A 102 32.72 22.16 2.04
CA PHE A 102 31.70 21.36 1.38
C PHE A 102 30.29 21.65 1.92
N ARG A 103 30.14 21.91 3.22
CA ARG A 103 28.87 22.36 3.81
C ARG A 103 28.41 23.70 3.23
N ALA A 104 29.31 24.65 2.99
CA ALA A 104 28.97 25.91 2.34
C ALA A 104 28.43 25.68 0.91
N LYS A 105 29.12 24.85 0.12
CA LYS A 105 28.67 24.44 -1.22
C LYS A 105 27.33 23.68 -1.20
N TYR A 106 27.11 22.85 -0.19
CA TYR A 106 25.85 22.14 0.01
C TYR A 106 24.70 23.11 0.26
N VAL A 107 24.89 24.13 1.10
CA VAL A 107 23.86 25.14 1.38
C VAL A 107 23.47 25.88 0.09
N GLU A 108 24.45 26.26 -0.73
CA GLU A 108 24.20 26.90 -2.02
C GLU A 108 23.37 26.00 -2.95
N LYS A 109 23.79 24.76 -3.16
CA LYS A 109 23.05 23.80 -4.00
C LYS A 109 21.69 23.43 -3.44
N ASN A 110 21.54 23.35 -2.12
CA ASN A 110 20.24 23.12 -1.49
C ASN A 110 19.29 24.30 -1.70
N ARG A 111 19.78 25.55 -1.73
CA ARG A 111 18.97 26.72 -2.09
C ARG A 111 18.53 26.69 -3.56
N GLU A 112 19.40 26.22 -4.46
CA GLU A 112 19.09 26.05 -5.88
C GLU A 112 18.02 24.98 -6.10
N VAL A 113 18.16 23.80 -5.47
CA VAL A 113 17.14 22.74 -5.48
C VAL A 113 15.79 23.26 -4.98
N LYS A 114 15.78 23.95 -3.83
CA LYS A 114 14.52 24.52 -3.28
C LYS A 114 13.86 25.50 -4.23
N ARG A 115 14.66 26.39 -4.86
CA ARG A 115 14.15 27.35 -5.86
C ARG A 115 13.56 26.65 -7.08
N SER A 116 14.24 25.63 -7.60
CA SER A 116 13.76 24.84 -8.74
C SER A 116 12.42 24.16 -8.44
N ILE A 117 12.33 23.49 -7.28
CA ILE A 117 11.11 22.78 -6.86
C ILE A 117 9.95 23.76 -6.65
N GLU A 118 10.20 24.93 -6.05
CA GLU A 118 9.14 25.93 -5.85
C GLU A 118 8.68 26.54 -7.17
N ALA A 119 9.60 26.84 -8.09
CA ALA A 119 9.26 27.33 -9.43
C ALA A 119 8.43 26.29 -10.21
N GLU A 120 8.80 25.01 -10.13
CA GLU A 120 8.07 23.92 -10.76
C GLU A 120 6.66 23.75 -10.18
N LYS A 121 6.52 23.86 -8.86
CA LYS A 121 5.23 23.86 -8.18
C LYS A 121 4.37 25.05 -8.58
N ASN A 122 4.95 26.25 -8.67
CA ASN A 122 4.24 27.45 -9.10
C ASN A 122 3.74 27.32 -10.55
N LYS A 123 4.60 26.83 -11.46
CA LYS A 123 4.21 26.54 -12.84
C LYS A 123 3.07 25.52 -12.93
N TRP A 124 3.10 24.49 -12.10
CA TRP A 124 2.00 23.53 -12.03
C TRP A 124 0.68 24.18 -11.55
N MET A 125 0.72 25.03 -10.52
CA MET A 125 -0.46 25.74 -10.03
C MET A 125 -0.99 26.75 -11.06
N GLU A 126 -0.10 27.45 -11.75
CA GLU A 126 -0.43 28.40 -12.81
C GLU A 126 -1.15 27.69 -13.96
N ASN A 127 -0.63 26.56 -14.44
CA ASN A 127 -1.30 25.75 -15.46
C ASN A 127 -2.73 25.34 -15.05
N ILE A 128 -2.92 24.87 -13.81
CA ILE A 128 -4.26 24.50 -13.32
C ILE A 128 -5.18 25.72 -13.26
N THR A 129 -4.65 26.88 -12.89
CA THR A 129 -5.42 28.13 -12.82
C THR A 129 -5.83 28.57 -14.23
N CYS A 130 -4.92 28.54 -15.21
CA CYS A 130 -5.23 28.82 -16.61
C CYS A 130 -6.30 27.87 -17.17
N GLU A 131 -6.18 26.56 -16.93
CA GLU A 131 -7.23 25.59 -17.31
C GLU A 131 -8.58 25.92 -16.64
N GLY A 132 -8.55 26.48 -15.44
CA GLY A 132 -9.72 26.95 -14.71
C GLY A 132 -10.38 28.16 -15.37
N GLU A 133 -9.59 29.16 -15.78
CA GLU A 133 -10.05 30.35 -16.50
C GLU A 133 -10.66 29.97 -17.86
N GLU A 134 -10.00 29.08 -18.62
CA GLU A 134 -10.54 28.54 -19.87
C GLU A 134 -11.86 27.78 -19.64
N ALA A 135 -11.97 27.00 -18.56
CA ALA A 135 -13.20 26.30 -18.22
C ALA A 135 -14.35 27.27 -17.87
N VAL A 136 -14.06 28.40 -17.23
CA VAL A 136 -15.06 29.46 -16.97
C VAL A 136 -15.52 30.07 -18.29
N GLY A 137 -14.59 30.43 -19.19
CA GLY A 137 -14.91 30.99 -20.49
C GLY A 137 -15.80 30.07 -21.34
N ASN A 138 -15.54 28.76 -21.27
CA ASN A 138 -16.32 27.74 -21.97
C ASN A 138 -17.56 27.24 -21.20
N GLN A 139 -17.90 27.84 -20.05
CA GLN A 139 -19.00 27.43 -19.16
C GLN A 139 -18.94 25.95 -18.70
N HIS A 140 -17.75 25.36 -18.68
CA HIS A 140 -17.50 23.99 -18.23
C HIS A 140 -17.37 23.90 -16.69
N MET A 141 -18.49 24.12 -15.99
CA MET A 141 -18.54 24.15 -14.52
C MET A 141 -18.05 22.86 -13.85
N ARG A 142 -18.24 21.70 -14.50
CA ARG A 142 -17.73 20.42 -14.01
C ARG A 142 -16.20 20.39 -13.95
N THR A 143 -15.53 20.95 -14.94
CA THR A 143 -14.07 21.03 -15.02
C THR A 143 -13.52 22.00 -13.99
N LEU A 144 -14.14 23.19 -13.87
CA LEU A 144 -13.80 24.18 -12.86
C LEU A 144 -13.87 23.61 -11.43
N TYR A 145 -14.96 22.92 -11.09
CA TYR A 145 -15.10 22.26 -9.79
C TYR A 145 -14.02 21.19 -9.56
N GLY A 146 -13.70 20.41 -10.59
CA GLY A 146 -12.62 19.41 -10.54
C GLY A 146 -11.24 20.02 -10.28
N LEU A 147 -10.90 21.12 -10.96
CA LEU A 147 -9.62 21.84 -10.80
C LEU A 147 -9.51 22.49 -9.42
N THR A 148 -10.59 23.12 -8.94
CA THR A 148 -10.66 23.68 -7.59
C THR A 148 -10.40 22.61 -6.53
N LYS A 149 -10.99 21.42 -6.72
CA LYS A 149 -10.77 20.28 -5.83
C LYS A 149 -9.30 19.79 -5.83
N ILE A 150 -8.63 19.85 -6.98
CA ILE A 150 -7.20 19.52 -7.11
C ILE A 150 -6.34 20.54 -6.34
N LEU A 151 -6.64 21.84 -6.45
CA LEU A 151 -5.94 22.91 -5.73
C LEU A 151 -6.14 22.82 -4.21
N CYS A 152 -7.37 22.55 -3.76
CA CYS A 152 -7.68 22.38 -2.34
C CYS A 152 -7.13 21.08 -1.73
N ASN A 153 -6.44 20.25 -2.53
CA ASN A 153 -5.86 18.97 -2.11
C ASN A 153 -6.88 18.04 -1.42
N GLU A 154 -8.14 18.12 -1.85
CA GLU A 154 -9.17 17.23 -1.32
C GLU A 154 -8.92 15.83 -1.84
N LYS A 155 -8.77 14.87 -0.92
CA LYS A 155 -8.62 13.46 -1.28
C LYS A 155 -9.84 13.04 -2.10
N PRO A 156 -9.67 12.39 -3.27
CA PRO A 156 -10.80 11.83 -3.99
C PRO A 156 -11.49 10.82 -3.07
N LYS A 157 -12.83 10.88 -3.00
CA LYS A 157 -13.61 9.84 -2.31
C LYS A 157 -13.24 8.51 -2.97
N GLN A 158 -12.82 7.53 -2.18
CA GLN A 158 -12.60 6.18 -2.70
C GLN A 158 -13.94 5.65 -3.17
N THR A 159 -14.03 5.26 -4.44
CA THR A 159 -15.23 4.72 -5.03
C THR A 159 -15.42 3.29 -4.51
N THR A 160 -16.48 3.05 -3.75
CA THR A 160 -16.87 1.71 -3.26
C THR A 160 -17.58 0.87 -4.33
N ALA A 161 -17.77 1.40 -5.53
CA ALA A 161 -18.53 0.75 -6.58
C ALA A 161 -17.71 -0.33 -7.30
N VAL A 162 -18.28 -1.52 -7.42
CA VAL A 162 -17.70 -2.67 -8.13
C VAL A 162 -18.03 -2.54 -9.61
N LEU A 163 -17.07 -2.79 -10.49
CA LEU A 163 -17.25 -2.74 -11.94
C LEU A 163 -17.53 -4.16 -12.49
N ASP A 164 -18.34 -4.23 -13.54
CA ASP A 164 -18.54 -5.44 -14.35
C ASP A 164 -17.36 -5.66 -15.32
N LYS A 165 -17.26 -6.85 -15.94
CA LYS A 165 -16.27 -7.22 -16.99
C LYS A 165 -16.21 -6.19 -18.13
N ASN A 166 -17.32 -5.50 -18.39
CA ASN A 166 -17.45 -4.48 -19.44
C ASN A 166 -17.19 -3.04 -18.96
N GLY A 167 -16.78 -2.84 -17.71
CA GLY A 167 -16.47 -1.52 -17.13
C GLY A 167 -17.69 -0.69 -16.73
N SER A 168 -18.88 -1.30 -16.64
CA SER A 168 -20.10 -0.65 -16.12
C SER A 168 -20.21 -0.80 -14.61
N PHE A 169 -20.86 0.14 -13.93
CA PHE A 169 -21.04 0.11 -12.47
C PHE A 169 -22.10 -0.90 -12.04
N LEU A 170 -21.71 -1.87 -11.21
CA LEU A 170 -22.64 -2.81 -10.57
C LEU A 170 -23.23 -2.16 -9.32
N ASN A 171 -24.49 -1.72 -9.42
CA ASN A 171 -25.18 -1.02 -8.35
C ASN A 171 -26.01 -1.96 -7.44
N LYS A 172 -26.29 -3.20 -7.88
CA LYS A 172 -27.08 -4.17 -7.10
C LYS A 172 -26.20 -5.24 -6.48
N ARG A 173 -26.50 -5.58 -5.22
CA ARG A 173 -25.77 -6.60 -4.43
C ARG A 173 -25.79 -7.97 -5.11
N GLU A 174 -26.92 -8.32 -5.73
CA GLU A 174 -27.13 -9.61 -6.39
C GLU A 174 -26.25 -9.76 -7.64
N GLU A 175 -26.10 -8.70 -8.43
CA GLU A 175 -25.26 -8.69 -9.64
C GLU A 175 -23.78 -8.78 -9.27
N VAL A 176 -23.36 -8.07 -8.21
CA VAL A 176 -22.01 -8.20 -7.63
C VAL A 176 -21.77 -9.63 -7.17
N GLN A 177 -22.70 -10.21 -6.40
CA GLN A 177 -22.56 -11.58 -5.88
C GLN A 177 -22.52 -12.62 -6.99
N ALA A 178 -23.37 -12.52 -8.01
CA ALA A 178 -23.37 -13.40 -9.17
C ALA A 178 -22.01 -13.38 -9.89
N GLN A 179 -21.49 -12.17 -10.13
CA GLN A 179 -20.18 -11.97 -10.74
C GLN A 179 -19.03 -12.59 -9.92
N TRP A 180 -19.05 -12.41 -8.60
CA TRP A 180 -18.06 -13.07 -7.72
C TRP A 180 -18.20 -14.59 -7.78
N THR A 181 -19.41 -15.14 -7.75
CA THR A 181 -19.62 -16.59 -7.77
C THR A 181 -19.16 -17.24 -9.08
N GLU A 182 -19.41 -16.59 -10.22
CA GLU A 182 -18.96 -17.08 -11.52
C GLU A 182 -17.43 -17.06 -11.62
N ASN A 183 -16.80 -15.97 -11.18
CA ASN A 183 -15.35 -15.83 -11.24
C ASN A 183 -14.63 -16.76 -10.25
N PHE A 184 -15.15 -16.93 -9.03
CA PHE A 184 -14.60 -17.88 -8.05
C PHE A 184 -14.72 -19.32 -8.54
N LYS A 185 -15.86 -19.71 -9.13
CA LYS A 185 -16.01 -21.03 -9.76
C LYS A 185 -15.00 -21.22 -10.88
N ALA A 186 -14.75 -20.20 -11.71
CA ALA A 186 -13.81 -20.28 -12.80
C ALA A 186 -12.33 -20.39 -12.36
N ILE A 187 -11.98 -19.95 -11.15
CA ILE A 187 -10.60 -19.97 -10.64
C ILE A 187 -10.35 -21.21 -9.78
N LEU A 188 -11.27 -21.53 -8.87
CA LEU A 188 -11.13 -22.69 -7.96
C LEU A 188 -11.24 -24.03 -8.69
N ASN A 189 -11.95 -24.08 -9.82
CA ASN A 189 -12.11 -25.29 -10.62
C ASN A 189 -11.02 -25.50 -11.70
N ARG A 190 -9.97 -24.66 -11.76
CA ARG A 190 -8.85 -24.86 -12.72
C ARG A 190 -7.89 -25.97 -12.30
N VAL A 191 -7.80 -26.28 -11.01
CA VAL A 191 -6.84 -27.27 -10.48
C VAL A 191 -7.35 -28.70 -10.69
N SER A 192 -8.67 -28.91 -10.72
CA SER A 192 -9.28 -30.25 -10.81
C SER A 192 -9.19 -30.91 -12.18
N GLN A 193 -8.84 -30.19 -13.25
CA GLN A 193 -8.73 -30.76 -14.59
C GLN A 193 -7.32 -31.22 -14.98
N LYS A 194 -6.28 -30.93 -14.17
CA LYS A 194 -4.90 -31.33 -14.50
C LYS A 194 -4.53 -32.75 -14.06
N THR A 195 -5.44 -33.51 -13.44
CA THR A 195 -5.16 -34.85 -12.88
C THR A 195 -5.65 -36.00 -13.76
N GLN A 196 -5.91 -35.76 -15.05
CA GLN A 196 -6.16 -36.81 -16.04
C GLN A 196 -5.27 -36.61 -17.26
N SER A 197 -3.99 -36.97 -17.13
CA SER A 197 -3.15 -37.37 -18.27
C SER A 197 -2.04 -38.30 -17.81
#